data_AF-A0AAX6PPG4-F1
#
_entry.id   AF-A0AAX6PPG4-F1
#
_cell.length_a   1.000
_cell.length_b   1.000
_cell.length_c   1.000
_cell.angle_alpha   90.00
_cell.angle_beta   90.00
_cell.angle_gamma   90.00
#
_symmetry.space_group_name_H-M   'P 1'
#
loop_
_entity.id
_entity.type
_entity.pdbx_description
1 polymer ?
#
loop_
_entity_poly.entity_id
_entity_poly.type
_entity_poly.pdbx_seq_one_letter_code
_entity_poly.pdbx_strand_id
1 'polypeptide(L)'
;MSAQASDPAAPAPALEAAKPSGLEPGAAACGLKPLTPNSKYVKLNVGGSLHYTTLRTLTGQDSMLKAMFSGRAEVLTDAGGWVLIDRSGRHFGTILNYLRDGSVPLPESTRELGELLGEARYYLVQGLIEDCQLALQVRVPHLPSPTPMCLELSQG
;
A
#
# COMPACT_ATOMS: atom_id res chain seq x y z
N MET A 1 66.04 54.29 -3.70
CA MET A 1 64.80 53.84 -3.04
C MET A 1 63.88 53.37 -4.17
N SER A 2 63.96 52.10 -4.59
CA SER A 2 63.14 50.98 -4.07
C SER A 2 61.64 51.27 -4.30
N ALA A 3 60.78 50.46 -4.91
CA ALA A 3 60.76 49.14 -5.54
C ALA A 3 59.43 49.13 -6.35
N GLN A 4 59.39 48.65 -7.60
CA GLN A 4 59.02 47.29 -8.01
C GLN A 4 57.54 47.11 -8.36
N ALA A 5 57.36 46.37 -9.46
CA ALA A 5 56.20 46.11 -10.29
C ALA A 5 54.95 45.57 -9.57
N SER A 6 53.78 45.94 -10.09
CA SER A 6 52.52 45.22 -9.89
C SER A 6 52.38 44.15 -10.97
N ASP A 7 52.39 42.89 -10.55
CA ASP A 7 52.13 41.71 -11.38
C ASP A 7 50.65 41.57 -11.78
N PRO A 8 50.36 40.92 -12.93
CA PRO A 8 49.01 40.64 -13.40
C PRO A 8 48.37 39.41 -12.73
N ALA A 9 47.05 39.45 -12.64
CA ALA A 9 46.18 38.44 -12.05
C ALA A 9 46.30 37.05 -12.71
N ALA A 10 46.39 36.03 -11.85
CA ALA A 10 46.47 34.62 -12.21
C ALA A 10 45.16 34.07 -12.84
N PRO A 11 45.25 33.01 -13.68
CA PRO A 11 44.10 32.38 -14.32
C PRO A 11 43.33 31.44 -13.37
N ALA A 12 42.00 31.41 -13.52
CA ALA A 12 41.10 30.50 -12.82
C ALA A 12 41.28 29.04 -13.29
N PRO A 13 41.12 28.03 -12.41
CA PRO A 13 41.25 26.63 -12.79
C PRO A 13 39.99 26.14 -13.52
N ALA A 14 40.23 25.40 -14.62
CA ALA A 14 39.20 24.72 -15.39
C ALA A 14 38.61 23.55 -14.60
N LEU A 15 37.28 23.44 -14.61
CA LEU A 15 36.53 22.28 -14.12
C LEU A 15 36.93 21.04 -14.93
N GLU A 16 37.49 20.05 -14.25
CA GLU A 16 37.75 18.72 -14.82
C GLU A 16 36.47 17.89 -14.79
N ALA A 17 36.03 17.44 -15.98
CA ALA A 17 34.82 16.65 -16.17
C ALA A 17 35.02 15.21 -15.64
N ALA A 18 34.26 14.85 -14.62
CA ALA A 18 34.17 13.46 -14.15
C ALA A 18 33.55 12.56 -15.23
N LYS A 19 34.32 11.56 -15.65
CA LYS A 19 33.95 10.53 -16.61
C LYS A 19 32.95 9.54 -15.96
N PRO A 20 31.90 9.09 -16.68
CA PRO A 20 30.85 8.25 -16.10
C PRO A 20 31.36 6.81 -15.93
N SER A 21 31.38 6.33 -14.68
CA SER A 21 31.54 4.90 -14.39
C SER A 21 30.19 4.22 -14.54
N GLY A 22 30.14 3.22 -15.41
CA GLY A 22 28.93 2.51 -15.81
C GLY A 22 28.17 1.91 -14.63
N LEU A 23 26.85 2.11 -14.66
CA LEU A 23 25.89 1.30 -13.91
C LEU A 23 25.88 -0.10 -14.51
N GLU A 24 26.33 -1.08 -13.73
CA GLU A 24 25.97 -2.48 -13.94
C GLU A 24 24.46 -2.65 -13.65
N PRO A 25 23.67 -3.31 -14.51
CA PRO A 25 22.30 -3.68 -14.19
C PRO A 25 22.32 -4.85 -13.20
N GLY A 26 22.40 -4.53 -11.91
CA GLY A 26 22.24 -5.49 -10.83
C GLY A 26 20.81 -6.03 -10.83
N ALA A 27 20.64 -7.27 -11.29
CA ALA A 27 19.41 -8.03 -11.16
C ALA A 27 18.87 -7.91 -9.73
N ALA A 28 17.62 -7.45 -9.60
CA ALA A 28 16.92 -7.36 -8.33
C ALA A 28 16.83 -8.77 -7.70
N ALA A 29 17.72 -9.06 -6.76
CA ALA A 29 17.71 -10.31 -6.02
C ALA A 29 16.56 -10.25 -4.99
N CYS A 30 15.45 -10.90 -5.32
CA CYS A 30 14.35 -11.15 -4.40
C CYS A 30 14.69 -12.39 -3.57
N GLY A 31 14.61 -12.31 -2.24
CA GLY A 31 14.87 -13.45 -1.36
C GLY A 31 13.73 -13.70 -0.39
N LEU A 32 13.47 -14.97 -0.06
CA LEU A 32 12.62 -15.36 1.06
C LEU A 32 13.45 -15.23 2.34
N LYS A 33 13.02 -14.36 3.25
CA LYS A 33 13.71 -14.14 4.53
C LYS A 33 12.69 -14.20 5.67
N PRO A 34 12.99 -14.92 6.77
CA PRO A 34 12.20 -14.80 7.99
C PRO A 34 12.27 -13.36 8.51
N LEU A 35 11.12 -12.76 8.80
CA LEU A 35 11.07 -11.42 9.38
C LEU A 35 11.60 -11.46 10.82
N THR A 36 12.67 -10.72 11.09
CA THR A 36 13.17 -10.55 12.45
C THR A 36 12.30 -9.51 13.19
N PRO A 37 11.67 -9.86 14.32
CA PRO A 37 10.72 -8.98 15.02
C PRO A 37 11.35 -7.78 15.73
N ASN A 38 12.67 -7.55 15.58
CA ASN A 38 13.42 -6.53 16.32
C ASN A 38 13.31 -5.13 15.73
N SER A 39 12.81 -4.98 14.48
CA SER A 39 12.53 -3.67 13.90
C SER A 39 11.12 -3.22 14.25
N LYS A 40 10.99 -2.08 14.94
CA LYS A 40 9.68 -1.44 15.22
C LYS A 40 8.90 -1.11 13.95
N TYR A 41 9.60 -0.93 12.83
CA TYR A 41 9.05 -0.52 11.55
C TYR A 41 9.24 -1.56 10.46
N VAL A 42 8.25 -1.63 9.56
CA VAL A 42 8.19 -2.53 8.41
C VAL A 42 8.00 -1.69 7.16
N LYS A 43 8.74 -2.05 6.11
CA LYS A 43 8.65 -1.47 4.77
C LYS A 43 7.86 -2.41 3.87
N LEU A 44 6.81 -1.92 3.21
CA LEU A 44 5.99 -2.70 2.28
C LEU A 44 5.95 -2.02 0.92
N ASN A 45 6.17 -2.80 -0.13
CA ASN A 45 5.97 -2.40 -1.51
C ASN A 45 4.79 -3.19 -2.07
N VAL A 46 3.65 -2.52 -2.22
CA VAL A 46 2.38 -3.11 -2.64
C VAL A 46 2.10 -2.70 -4.07
N GLY A 47 2.51 -3.54 -5.03
CA GLY A 47 2.38 -3.27 -6.47
C GLY A 47 2.99 -1.94 -6.92
N GLY A 48 4.11 -1.53 -6.31
CA GLY A 48 4.78 -0.25 -6.56
C GLY A 48 4.42 0.87 -5.58
N SER A 49 3.40 0.69 -4.73
CA SER A 49 3.07 1.65 -3.68
C SER A 49 3.87 1.38 -2.42
N LEU A 50 4.65 2.37 -2.00
CA LEU A 50 5.57 2.26 -0.87
C LEU A 50 4.90 2.69 0.43
N HIS A 51 4.88 1.80 1.42
CA HIS A 51 4.29 2.05 2.73
C HIS A 51 5.27 1.75 3.87
N TYR A 52 5.21 2.60 4.89
CA TYR A 52 5.88 2.39 6.16
C TYR A 52 4.84 2.21 7.26
N THR A 53 5.01 1.18 8.08
CA THR A 53 4.12 0.93 9.22
C THR A 53 4.86 0.18 10.32
N THR A 54 4.16 -0.25 11.36
CA THR A 54 4.73 -1.03 12.48
C THR A 54 4.21 -2.47 12.47
N LEU A 55 5.00 -3.39 13.03
CA LEU A 55 4.54 -4.78 13.25
C LEU A 55 3.23 -4.79 14.06
N ARG A 56 3.12 -3.95 15.09
CA ARG A 56 1.91 -3.79 15.89
C ARG A 56 0.65 -3.53 15.04
N THR A 57 0.76 -2.72 13.99
CA THR A 57 -0.36 -2.45 13.09
C THR A 57 -0.73 -3.71 12.29
N LEU A 58 0.28 -4.36 11.70
CA LEU A 58 0.08 -5.53 10.83
C LEU A 58 -0.40 -6.77 11.60
N THR A 59 -0.07 -6.88 12.89
CA THR A 59 -0.44 -8.01 13.74
C THR A 59 -1.55 -7.67 14.76
N GLY A 60 -2.10 -6.45 14.72
CA GLY A 60 -3.05 -5.97 15.71
C GLY A 60 -4.43 -6.61 15.62
N GLN A 61 -4.83 -7.04 14.42
CA GLN A 61 -6.11 -7.69 14.16
C GLN A 61 -5.92 -8.98 13.36
N ASP A 62 -6.89 -9.89 13.48
CA ASP A 62 -6.84 -11.15 12.73
C ASP A 62 -7.04 -10.91 11.23
N SER A 63 -6.02 -11.23 10.44
CA SER A 63 -5.93 -10.90 9.02
C SER A 63 -4.83 -11.73 8.35
N MET A 64 -4.82 -11.76 7.02
CA MET A 64 -3.72 -12.34 6.24
C MET A 64 -2.38 -11.65 6.58
N LEU A 65 -2.39 -10.34 6.77
CA LEU A 65 -1.19 -9.57 7.14
C LEU A 65 -0.64 -10.02 8.49
N LYS A 66 -1.50 -10.28 9.49
CA LYS A 66 -1.03 -10.84 10.76
C LYS A 66 -0.35 -12.18 10.56
N ALA A 67 -0.88 -13.06 9.71
CA ALA A 67 -0.23 -14.34 9.40
C ALA A 67 1.15 -14.12 8.76
N MET A 68 1.26 -13.25 7.75
CA MET A 68 2.52 -12.91 7.08
C MET A 68 3.58 -12.36 8.05
N PHE A 69 3.16 -11.48 8.96
CA PHE A 69 4.05 -10.73 9.84
C PHE A 69 4.15 -11.28 11.27
N SER A 70 3.54 -12.45 11.55
CA SER A 70 3.65 -13.17 12.82
C SER A 70 4.95 -13.95 13.00
N GLY A 71 5.83 -13.96 11.98
CA GLY A 71 7.07 -14.75 11.95
C GLY A 71 6.85 -16.22 11.57
N ARG A 72 5.63 -16.59 11.13
CA ARG A 72 5.27 -17.97 10.74
C ARG A 72 5.26 -18.19 9.23
N ALA A 73 5.37 -17.13 8.43
CA ALA A 73 5.32 -17.19 6.98
C ALA A 73 6.60 -16.60 6.39
N GLU A 74 7.04 -17.18 5.28
CA GLU A 74 8.09 -16.61 4.46
C GLU A 74 7.51 -15.47 3.62
N VAL A 75 8.17 -14.31 3.65
CA VAL A 75 7.78 -13.17 2.83
C VAL A 75 8.87 -12.86 1.81
N LEU A 76 8.44 -12.48 0.61
CA LEU A 76 9.36 -12.06 -0.43
C LEU A 76 9.87 -10.64 -0.10
N THR A 77 11.20 -10.49 -0.04
CA THR A 77 11.83 -9.20 0.27
C THR A 77 12.85 -8.87 -0.81
N ASP A 78 12.92 -7.60 -1.21
CA ASP A 78 13.96 -7.11 -2.12
C ASP A 78 15.31 -6.82 -1.42
N ALA A 79 16.29 -6.34 -2.18
CA ALA A 79 17.60 -5.94 -1.67
C ALA A 79 17.53 -4.73 -0.69
N GLY A 80 16.50 -3.89 -0.81
CA GLY A 80 16.27 -2.72 0.06
C GLY A 80 15.52 -3.02 1.35
N GLY A 81 15.12 -4.27 1.57
CA GLY A 81 14.35 -4.70 2.73
C GLY A 81 12.85 -4.40 2.61
N TRP A 82 12.33 -4.18 1.41
CA TRP A 82 10.90 -4.02 1.16
C TRP A 82 10.23 -5.37 1.05
N VAL A 83 9.21 -5.59 1.87
CA VAL A 83 8.33 -6.75 1.72
C VAL A 83 7.42 -6.51 0.51
N LEU A 84 7.48 -7.41 -0.46
CA LEU A 84 6.77 -7.30 -1.72
C LEU A 84 5.40 -7.95 -1.62
N ILE A 85 4.36 -7.21 -2.02
CA ILE A 85 2.99 -7.71 -2.12
C ILE A 85 2.50 -7.45 -3.55
N ASP A 86 2.14 -8.52 -4.26
CA ASP A 86 1.62 -8.48 -5.62
C ASP A 86 0.12 -8.10 -5.63
N ARG A 87 -0.16 -6.88 -5.20
CA ARG A 87 -1.51 -6.28 -5.14
C ARG A 87 -1.47 -4.81 -5.49
N SER A 88 -2.63 -4.26 -5.83
CA SER A 88 -2.75 -2.81 -6.03
C SER A 88 -2.58 -2.08 -4.70
N GLY A 89 -1.61 -1.18 -4.64
CA GLY A 89 -1.39 -0.34 -3.46
C GLY A 89 -2.38 0.82 -3.31
N ARG A 90 -3.27 1.06 -4.29
CA ARG A 90 -4.19 2.22 -4.31
C ARG A 90 -4.97 2.39 -3.00
N HIS A 91 -5.49 1.29 -2.47
CA HIS A 91 -6.32 1.28 -1.26
C HIS A 91 -5.59 0.77 -0.02
N PHE A 92 -4.30 0.42 -0.14
CA PHE A 92 -3.57 -0.20 0.96
C PHE A 92 -3.35 0.76 2.14
N GLY A 93 -3.26 2.07 1.89
CA GLY A 93 -3.26 3.08 2.95
C GLY A 93 -4.53 3.02 3.82
N THR A 94 -5.69 2.84 3.20
CA THR A 94 -6.99 2.68 3.89
C THR A 94 -7.01 1.39 4.72
N ILE A 95 -6.47 0.28 4.19
CA ILE A 95 -6.30 -0.97 4.94
C ILE A 95 -5.46 -0.74 6.20
N LEU A 96 -4.31 -0.04 6.07
CA LEU A 96 -3.46 0.26 7.22
C LEU A 96 -4.15 1.15 8.26
N ASN A 97 -4.92 2.15 7.83
CA ASN A 97 -5.66 3.02 8.75
C ASN A 97 -6.73 2.22 9.51
N TYR A 98 -7.46 1.35 8.83
CA TYR A 98 -8.43 0.47 9.50
C TYR A 98 -7.76 -0.42 10.55
N LEU A 99 -6.60 -1.00 10.24
CA LEU A 99 -5.86 -1.83 11.21
C LEU A 99 -5.33 -1.05 12.42
N ARG A 100 -5.15 0.28 12.29
CA ARG A 100 -4.71 1.16 13.39
C ARG A 100 -5.87 1.56 14.29
N ASP A 101 -6.96 1.98 13.67
CA ASP A 101 -8.03 2.72 14.35
C ASP A 101 -9.30 1.87 14.55
N GLY A 102 -9.40 0.72 13.89
CA GLY A 102 -10.56 -0.17 13.89
C GLY A 102 -11.74 0.33 13.06
N SER A 103 -11.62 1.50 12.41
CA SER A 103 -12.62 2.09 11.53
C SER A 103 -11.97 3.04 10.54
N VAL A 104 -12.65 3.36 9.44
CA VAL A 104 -12.15 4.32 8.42
C VAL A 104 -13.32 4.95 7.66
N PRO A 105 -13.26 6.24 7.26
CA PRO A 105 -14.23 6.78 6.33
C PRO A 105 -14.19 6.01 5.00
N LEU A 106 -15.35 5.53 4.56
CA LEU A 106 -15.47 4.76 3.32
C LEU A 106 -15.59 5.70 2.10
N PRO A 107 -15.03 5.31 0.93
CA PRO A 107 -15.17 6.08 -0.31
C PRO A 107 -16.62 6.33 -0.70
N GLU A 108 -16.91 7.47 -1.34
CA GLU A 108 -18.26 7.81 -1.81
C GLU A 108 -18.65 7.09 -3.11
N SER A 109 -17.68 6.89 -3.99
CA SER A 109 -17.87 6.19 -5.25
C SER A 109 -18.12 4.70 -5.02
N THR A 110 -19.18 4.15 -5.62
CA THR A 110 -19.46 2.70 -5.62
C THR A 110 -18.32 1.90 -6.23
N ARG A 111 -17.65 2.45 -7.25
CA ARG A 111 -16.46 1.85 -7.86
C ARG A 111 -15.32 1.76 -6.87
N GLU A 112 -14.96 2.86 -6.22
CA GLU A 112 -13.83 2.87 -5.26
C GLU A 112 -14.13 2.03 -4.03
N LEU A 113 -15.39 2.02 -3.56
CA LEU A 113 -15.82 1.15 -2.48
C LEU A 113 -15.73 -0.33 -2.87
N GLY A 114 -16.08 -0.69 -4.10
CA GLY A 114 -15.90 -2.04 -4.63
C GLY A 114 -14.42 -2.46 -4.75
N GLU A 115 -13.56 -1.53 -5.18
CA GLU A 115 -12.11 -1.75 -5.20
C GLU A 115 -11.54 -1.96 -3.79
N LEU A 116 -11.93 -1.12 -2.81
CA LEU A 116 -11.55 -1.26 -1.40
C LEU A 116 -12.05 -2.59 -0.82
N LEU A 117 -13.30 -2.99 -1.09
CA LEU A 117 -13.85 -4.27 -0.67
C LEU A 117 -13.02 -5.45 -1.22
N GLY A 118 -12.56 -5.34 -2.47
CA GLY A 118 -11.69 -6.34 -3.09
C GLY A 118 -10.37 -6.52 -2.33
N GLU A 119 -9.74 -5.42 -1.92
CA GLU A 119 -8.53 -5.48 -1.09
C GLU A 119 -8.82 -5.96 0.34
N ALA A 120 -9.90 -5.50 0.97
CA ALA A 120 -10.30 -5.95 2.31
C ALA A 120 -10.51 -7.47 2.35
N ARG A 121 -11.13 -8.05 1.32
CA ARG A 121 -11.27 -9.51 1.14
C ARG A 121 -9.94 -10.20 0.94
N TYR A 122 -9.05 -9.64 0.14
CA TYR A 122 -7.72 -10.23 -0.09
C TYR A 122 -6.93 -10.32 1.22
N TYR A 123 -6.89 -9.24 2.00
CA TYR A 123 -6.17 -9.20 3.28
C TYR A 123 -6.94 -9.81 4.46
N LEU A 124 -8.15 -10.32 4.23
CA LEU A 124 -9.03 -10.93 5.25
C LEU A 124 -9.33 -9.98 6.43
N VAL A 125 -9.62 -8.71 6.15
CA VAL A 125 -9.97 -7.71 7.18
C VAL A 125 -11.49 -7.71 7.38
N GLN A 126 -11.99 -8.63 8.21
CA GLN A 126 -13.43 -8.93 8.31
C GLN A 126 -14.32 -7.72 8.61
N GLY A 127 -13.97 -6.90 9.59
CA GLY A 127 -14.78 -5.72 9.92
C GLY A 127 -14.92 -4.76 8.74
N LEU A 128 -13.83 -4.51 8.01
CA LEU A 128 -13.85 -3.62 6.84
C LEU A 128 -14.64 -4.22 5.67
N ILE A 129 -14.63 -5.55 5.50
CA ILE A 129 -15.46 -6.24 4.51
C ILE A 129 -16.94 -5.99 4.81
N GLU A 130 -17.35 -6.17 6.06
CA GLU A 130 -18.73 -5.95 6.50
C GLU A 130 -19.16 -4.49 6.29
N ASP A 131 -18.33 -3.54 6.72
CA ASP A 131 -18.57 -2.09 6.55
C ASP A 131 -18.77 -1.73 5.06
N CYS A 132 -17.92 -2.26 4.18
CA CYS A 132 -18.02 -2.00 2.74
C CYS A 132 -19.26 -2.64 2.11
N GLN A 133 -19.64 -3.86 2.52
CA GLN A 133 -20.83 -4.53 2.02
C GLN A 133 -22.11 -3.82 2.45
N LEU A 134 -22.18 -3.34 3.70
CA LEU A 134 -23.31 -2.55 4.20
C LEU A 134 -23.44 -1.24 3.41
N ALA A 135 -22.33 -0.53 3.20
CA ALA A 135 -22.34 0.71 2.43
C ALA A 135 -22.76 0.51 0.96
N LEU A 136 -22.41 -0.62 0.33
CA LEU A 136 -22.88 -0.96 -1.02
C LEU A 136 -24.38 -1.27 -1.07
N GLN A 137 -24.92 -1.97 -0.06
CA GLN A 137 -26.35 -2.27 0.02
C GLN A 137 -27.21 -1.02 0.19
N VAL A 138 -26.76 -0.03 0.96
CA VAL A 138 -27.46 1.25 1.11
C VAL A 138 -27.48 2.04 -0.20
N ARG A 139 -26.41 1.92 -1.02
CA ARG A 139 -26.25 2.69 -2.26
C ARG A 139 -26.93 2.07 -3.47
N VAL A 140 -27.17 0.77 -3.45
CA VAL A 140 -28.00 0.09 -4.44
C VAL A 140 -29.36 -0.12 -3.78
N PRO A 141 -30.30 0.83 -3.88
CA PRO A 141 -31.64 0.60 -3.36
C PRO A 141 -32.18 -0.66 -4.00
N HIS A 142 -32.41 -1.68 -3.17
CA HIS A 142 -33.06 -2.92 -3.55
C HIS A 142 -34.33 -2.56 -4.31
N LEU A 143 -34.38 -2.89 -5.61
CA LEU A 143 -35.62 -2.82 -6.38
C LEU A 143 -36.67 -3.59 -5.58
N PRO A 144 -37.86 -3.04 -5.27
CA PRO A 144 -38.86 -3.78 -4.51
C PRO A 144 -39.09 -5.12 -5.22
N SER A 145 -38.97 -6.22 -4.48
CA SER A 145 -39.31 -7.55 -4.99
C SER A 145 -40.70 -7.47 -5.61
N PRO A 146 -40.96 -8.07 -6.79
CA PRO A 146 -42.28 -7.99 -7.40
C PRO A 146 -43.29 -8.54 -6.39
N THR A 147 -44.13 -7.66 -5.85
CA THR A 147 -45.29 -8.06 -5.06
C THR A 147 -46.10 -9.00 -5.93
N PRO A 148 -46.53 -10.17 -5.43
CA PRO A 148 -47.45 -10.99 -6.20
C PRO A 148 -48.71 -10.15 -6.41
N MET A 149 -48.96 -9.77 -7.66
CA MET A 149 -50.23 -9.21 -8.08
C MET A 149 -51.29 -10.25 -7.70
N CYS A 150 -52.03 -9.99 -6.62
CA CYS A 150 -53.28 -10.71 -6.35
C CYS A 150 -54.16 -10.51 -7.57
N LEU A 151 -54.25 -11.54 -8.41
CA LEU A 151 -55.33 -11.69 -9.36
C LEU A 151 -56.59 -11.83 -8.52
N GLU A 152 -57.27 -10.71 -8.25
CA GLU A 152 -58.69 -10.76 -7.93
C GLU A 152 -59.39 -11.36 -9.15
N LEU A 153 -59.59 -12.68 -9.08
CA LEU A 153 -60.53 -13.39 -9.91
C LEU A 153 -61.91 -12.85 -9.55
N SER A 154 -62.32 -11.82 -10.27
CA SER A 154 -63.72 -11.58 -10.56
C SER A 154 -64.30 -12.86 -11.16
N GLN A 155 -65.16 -13.53 -10.40
CA GLN A 155 -66.23 -14.40 -10.89
C GLN A 155 -67.10 -14.86 -9.73
N GLY A 156 -68.38 -14.49 -9.78
CA GLY A 156 -69.45 -15.03 -8.94
C GLY A 156 -70.55 -14.02 -8.66
#